data_AF-A0AAN7M0S3-F1
#
_entry.id   AF-A0AAN7M0S3-F1
#
_cell.length_a   1.000
_cell.length_b   1.000
_cell.length_c   1.000
_cell.angle_alpha   90.00
_cell.angle_beta   90.00
_cell.angle_gamma   90.00
#
_symmetry.space_group_name_H-M   'P 1'
#
loop_
_entity.id
_entity.type
_entity.pdbx_description
1 polymer ?
#
loop_
_entity_poly.entity_id
_entity_poly.type
_entity_poly.pdbx_seq_one_letter_code
_entity_poly.pdbx_strand_id
1 'polypeptide(L)'
;MNGDGTPGSLGEPEIREQPDGKMPCLYISTNVCLDGVDTEPIFVQATKAVSSIIGRPENFVMVIMKGSLAISFGGNKDPAVYAEIVAMGGITREVKRQLISTLGSILHDNLSVPPARFFLKVFDTTAHRSYSKL
;
A
#
# COMPACT_ATOMS: atom_id res chain seq x y z
N MET A 1 51.66 -12.27 -25.30
CA MET A 1 51.27 -12.15 -23.88
C MET A 1 51.57 -10.73 -23.46
N ASN A 2 50.52 -9.93 -23.26
CA ASN A 2 50.43 -8.83 -22.30
C ASN A 2 48.96 -8.45 -22.30
N GLY A 3 48.32 -8.67 -21.16
CA GLY A 3 46.93 -8.36 -20.94
C GLY A 3 46.74 -6.87 -20.69
N ASP A 4 45.58 -6.37 -21.05
CA ASP A 4 45.00 -5.21 -20.41
C ASP A 4 43.51 -5.52 -20.22
N GLY A 5 43.21 -6.17 -19.09
CA GLY A 5 41.85 -6.34 -18.62
C GLY A 5 41.42 -5.04 -17.98
N THR A 6 40.77 -4.19 -18.77
CA THR A 6 40.00 -3.08 -18.21
C THR A 6 38.93 -3.68 -17.28
N PRO A 7 38.90 -3.32 -15.99
CA PRO A 7 37.82 -3.74 -15.12
C PRO A 7 36.55 -3.08 -15.63
N GLY A 8 35.56 -3.89 -16.00
CA GLY A 8 34.22 -3.42 -16.30
C GLY A 8 33.75 -2.57 -15.12
N SER A 9 33.46 -1.30 -15.40
CA SER A 9 32.75 -0.42 -14.48
C SER A 9 31.44 -1.11 -14.12
N LEU A 10 31.42 -1.75 -12.95
CA LEU A 10 30.19 -2.12 -12.27
C LEU A 10 29.53 -0.80 -11.95
N GLY A 11 28.65 -0.36 -12.84
CA GLY A 11 27.82 0.82 -12.64
C GLY A 11 27.19 0.71 -11.26
N GLU A 12 27.51 1.67 -10.40
CA GLU A 12 26.82 1.85 -9.14
C GLU A 12 25.32 1.79 -9.42
N PRO A 13 24.50 1.08 -8.61
CA PRO A 13 23.07 1.07 -8.81
C PRO A 13 22.64 2.53 -8.82
N GLU A 14 22.17 3.00 -9.97
CA GLU A 14 21.65 4.35 -10.15
C GLU A 14 20.56 4.50 -9.08
N ILE A 15 20.89 5.19 -7.99
CA ILE A 15 19.93 5.58 -6.97
C ILE A 15 19.06 6.60 -7.69
N ARG A 16 18.05 6.11 -8.41
CA ARG A 16 17.04 6.95 -9.04
C ARG A 16 16.48 7.77 -7.89
N GLU A 17 16.76 9.07 -7.89
CA GLU A 17 16.03 9.99 -7.05
C GLU A 17 14.56 9.77 -7.38
N GLN A 18 13.91 9.13 -6.43
CA GLN A 18 12.55 8.67 -6.55
C GLN A 18 11.68 9.93 -6.71
N PRO A 19 10.92 10.06 -7.82
CA PRO A 19 10.32 11.33 -8.20
C PRO A 19 9.52 11.90 -7.06
N ASP A 20 9.86 13.14 -6.72
CA ASP A 20 9.44 13.92 -5.57
C ASP A 20 8.06 13.53 -5.01
N GLY A 21 8.12 12.73 -3.95
CA GLY A 21 7.08 12.59 -2.93
C GLY A 21 5.70 12.18 -3.42
N LYS A 22 5.56 10.99 -4.02
CA LYS A 22 4.28 10.50 -4.58
C LYS A 22 4.08 8.97 -4.56
N MET A 23 4.64 8.25 -3.59
CA MET A 23 4.60 6.77 -3.54
C MET A 23 3.61 6.26 -2.50
N PRO A 24 2.47 5.69 -2.91
CA PRO A 24 1.52 5.10 -1.97
C PRO A 24 2.05 3.78 -1.41
N CYS A 25 2.04 3.65 -0.09
CA CYS A 25 2.29 2.39 0.59
C CYS A 25 1.04 1.97 1.36
N LEU A 26 0.45 0.84 0.98
CA LEU A 26 -0.71 0.24 1.62
C LEU A 26 -0.27 -0.94 2.50
N TYR A 27 -0.48 -0.81 3.80
CA TYR A 27 -0.33 -1.88 4.78
C TYR A 27 -1.70 -2.49 5.07
N ILE A 28 -1.80 -3.81 5.02
CA ILE A 28 -3.00 -4.57 5.32
C ILE A 28 -2.65 -5.55 6.46
N SER A 29 -3.36 -5.42 7.57
CA SER A 29 -3.23 -6.26 8.75
C SER A 29 -4.55 -6.95 9.03
N THR A 30 -4.55 -8.28 9.11
CA THR A 30 -5.77 -9.09 9.30
C THR A 30 -5.56 -10.20 10.33
N ASN A 31 -6.63 -10.58 11.01
CA ASN A 31 -6.68 -11.78 11.85
C ASN A 31 -7.03 -13.05 11.09
N VAL A 32 -7.34 -12.93 9.79
CA VAL A 32 -7.54 -14.07 8.90
C VAL A 32 -6.20 -14.80 8.71
N CYS A 33 -6.23 -16.13 8.81
CA CYS A 33 -5.09 -16.96 8.46
C CYS A 33 -4.92 -16.95 6.94
N LEU A 34 -3.73 -16.57 6.46
CA LEU A 34 -3.44 -16.48 5.03
C LEU A 34 -2.80 -17.77 4.48
N ASP A 35 -2.57 -18.77 5.34
CA ASP A 35 -1.98 -20.04 4.93
C ASP A 35 -2.92 -20.77 3.94
N GLY A 36 -2.44 -21.02 2.73
CA GLY A 36 -3.23 -21.65 1.67
C GLY A 36 -4.28 -20.74 1.02
N VAL A 37 -4.32 -19.45 1.36
CA VAL A 37 -5.14 -18.44 0.68
C VAL A 37 -4.36 -17.91 -0.53
N ASP A 38 -5.00 -17.83 -1.69
CA ASP A 38 -4.42 -17.13 -2.85
C ASP A 38 -4.47 -15.62 -2.61
N THR A 39 -3.32 -15.05 -2.28
CA THR A 39 -3.18 -13.62 -1.98
C THR A 39 -2.93 -12.78 -3.21
N GLU A 40 -2.56 -13.39 -4.34
CA GLU A 40 -2.18 -12.67 -5.57
C GLU A 40 -3.33 -11.77 -6.09
N PRO A 41 -4.60 -12.21 -6.11
CA PRO A 41 -5.71 -11.36 -6.52
C PRO A 41 -5.85 -10.11 -5.65
N ILE A 42 -5.55 -10.21 -4.35
CA ILE A 42 -5.61 -9.07 -3.42
C ILE A 42 -4.54 -8.05 -3.78
N PHE A 43 -3.30 -8.51 -4.03
CA PHE A 43 -2.20 -7.63 -4.41
C PHE A 43 -2.47 -6.92 -5.73
N VAL A 44 -2.91 -7.64 -6.76
CA VAL A 44 -3.23 -7.08 -8.09
C VAL A 44 -4.37 -6.05 -7.98
N GLN A 45 -5.47 -6.42 -7.32
CA GLN A 45 -6.64 -5.53 -7.20
C GLN A 45 -6.36 -4.31 -6.32
N ALA A 46 -5.66 -4.49 -5.19
CA ALA A 46 -5.32 -3.38 -4.30
C ALA A 46 -4.35 -2.40 -4.98
N THR A 47 -3.34 -2.90 -5.68
CA THR A 47 -2.39 -2.08 -6.45
C THR A 47 -3.13 -1.23 -7.48
N LYS A 48 -4.01 -1.85 -8.27
CA LYS A 48 -4.82 -1.17 -9.29
C LYS A 48 -5.82 -0.17 -8.70
N ALA A 49 -6.43 -0.50 -7.56
CA ALA A 49 -7.36 0.39 -6.87
C ALA A 49 -6.63 1.65 -6.37
N VAL A 50 -5.51 1.46 -5.67
CA VAL A 50 -4.70 2.56 -5.13
C VAL A 50 -4.13 3.43 -6.25
N SER A 51 -3.61 2.82 -7.32
CA SER A 51 -3.06 3.53 -8.47
C SER A 51 -4.12 4.43 -9.13
N SER A 52 -5.30 3.87 -9.39
CA SER A 52 -6.42 4.55 -10.06
C SER A 52 -7.00 5.67 -9.21
N ILE A 53 -7.18 5.44 -7.90
CA ILE A 53 -7.84 6.39 -7.00
C ILE A 53 -6.91 7.55 -6.62
N ILE A 54 -5.62 7.29 -6.39
CA ILE A 54 -4.63 8.33 -6.05
C ILE A 54 -4.06 9.00 -7.32
N GLY A 55 -4.21 8.37 -8.49
CA GLY A 55 -3.68 8.87 -9.75
C GLY A 55 -2.16 8.72 -9.82
N ARG A 56 -1.65 7.53 -9.49
CA ARG A 56 -0.22 7.17 -9.56
C ARG A 56 -0.04 5.90 -10.37
N PRO A 57 1.08 5.74 -11.09
CA PRO A 57 1.36 4.50 -11.78
C PRO A 57 1.49 3.32 -10.80
N GLU A 58 1.05 2.13 -11.21
CA GLU A 58 1.03 0.91 -10.38
C GLU A 58 2.43 0.49 -9.92
N ASN A 59 3.47 0.73 -10.73
CA ASN A 59 4.86 0.40 -10.39
C ASN A 59 5.45 1.25 -9.24
N PHE A 60 4.70 2.25 -8.73
CA PHE A 60 5.06 3.05 -7.56
C PHE A 60 4.17 2.77 -6.34
N VAL A 61 3.26 1.81 -6.45
CA VAL A 61 2.39 1.40 -5.34
C VAL A 61 3.01 0.20 -4.65
N MET A 62 3.26 0.34 -3.36
CA MET A 62 3.71 -0.76 -2.51
C MET A 62 2.52 -1.28 -1.72
N VAL A 63 2.34 -2.60 -1.69
CA VAL A 63 1.32 -3.27 -0.88
C VAL A 63 1.99 -4.29 0.02
N ILE A 64 1.68 -4.23 1.31
CA ILE A 64 2.21 -5.14 2.33
C ILE A 64 1.00 -5.77 3.01
N MET A 65 1.00 -7.09 3.13
CA MET A 65 -0.08 -7.81 3.81
C MET A 65 0.47 -8.71 4.91
N LYS A 66 -0.16 -8.65 6.07
CA LYS A 66 0.17 -9.47 7.23
C LYS A 66 -1.09 -10.10 7.80
N GLY A 67 -1.13 -11.43 7.77
CA GLY A 67 -2.20 -12.24 8.34
C GLY A 67 -1.90 -12.72 9.75
N SER A 68 -2.82 -13.53 10.27
CA SER A 68 -2.67 -14.24 11.55
C SER A 68 -2.35 -13.34 12.75
N LEU A 69 -2.86 -12.10 12.72
CA LEU A 69 -2.69 -11.14 13.81
C LEU A 69 -3.81 -11.28 14.84
N ALA A 70 -3.48 -11.00 16.11
CA ALA A 70 -4.50 -10.87 17.14
C ALA A 70 -5.24 -9.52 16.98
N ILE A 71 -6.45 -9.54 16.41
CA ILE A 71 -7.32 -8.37 16.28
C ILE A 71 -8.62 -8.64 17.04
N SER A 72 -9.06 -7.67 17.83
CA SER A 72 -10.41 -7.63 18.39
C SER A 72 -11.11 -6.35 17.97
N PHE A 73 -12.31 -6.48 17.42
CA PHE A 73 -13.12 -5.36 16.97
C PHE A 73 -14.57 -5.57 17.42
N GLY A 74 -15.15 -4.56 18.06
CA GLY A 74 -16.50 -4.66 18.64
C GLY A 74 -16.62 -5.70 19.76
N GLY A 75 -15.51 -6.06 20.44
CA GLY A 75 -15.50 -7.01 21.56
C GLY A 75 -15.42 -8.49 21.16
N ASN A 76 -15.28 -8.82 19.87
CA ASN A 76 -15.08 -10.19 19.40
C ASN A 76 -13.83 -10.33 18.53
N LYS A 77 -13.51 -11.55 18.09
CA LYS A 77 -12.34 -11.88 17.26
C LYS A 77 -12.72 -12.36 15.86
N ASP A 78 -13.93 -12.03 15.40
CA ASP A 78 -14.38 -12.37 14.04
C ASP A 78 -13.49 -11.67 13.00
N PRO A 79 -13.46 -12.14 11.74
CA PRO A 79 -12.63 -11.58 10.68
C PRO A 79 -12.71 -10.05 10.63
N ALA A 80 -11.54 -9.41 10.71
CA ALA A 80 -11.39 -7.97 10.76
C ALA A 80 -10.08 -7.55 10.09
N VAL A 81 -10.11 -6.40 9.43
CA VAL A 81 -8.95 -5.86 8.74
C VAL A 81 -8.69 -4.43 9.21
N TYR A 82 -7.45 -4.18 9.55
CA TYR A 82 -6.90 -2.87 9.75
C TYR A 82 -5.94 -2.57 8.60
N ALA A 83 -6.16 -1.47 7.89
CA ALA A 83 -5.26 -1.02 6.85
C ALA A 83 -4.74 0.39 7.12
N GLU A 84 -3.50 0.63 6.71
CA GLU A 84 -2.91 1.96 6.68
C GLU A 84 -2.46 2.27 5.28
N ILE A 85 -2.81 3.45 4.77
CA ILE A 85 -2.23 3.95 3.54
C ILE A 85 -1.44 5.22 3.84
N VAL A 86 -0.16 5.17 3.51
CA VAL A 86 0.75 6.31 3.53
C VAL A 86 0.87 6.80 2.10
N ALA A 87 0.48 8.04 1.87
CA ALA A 87 0.63 8.69 0.57
C ALA A 87 1.22 10.07 0.77
N MET A 88 1.80 10.60 -0.30
CA MET A 88 2.35 11.94 -0.32
C MET A 88 1.47 12.79 -1.26
N GLY A 89 0.55 13.54 -0.66
CA GLY A 89 -0.38 14.42 -1.36
C GLY A 89 -1.51 13.70 -2.10
N GLY A 90 -2.49 14.48 -2.56
CA GLY A 90 -3.62 13.98 -3.35
C GLY A 90 -4.69 13.25 -2.54
N ILE A 91 -4.59 13.24 -1.21
CA ILE A 91 -5.62 12.67 -0.35
C ILE A 91 -6.70 13.71 -0.05
N THR A 92 -7.79 13.67 -0.82
CA THR A 92 -9.01 14.43 -0.52
C THR A 92 -10.01 13.58 0.28
N ARG A 93 -11.07 14.20 0.81
CA ARG A 93 -12.17 13.47 1.46
C ARG A 93 -12.84 12.47 0.52
N GLU A 94 -12.93 12.80 -0.76
CA GLU A 94 -13.51 11.92 -1.78
C GLU A 94 -12.60 10.72 -2.08
N VAL A 95 -11.31 10.97 -2.31
CA VAL A 95 -10.28 9.93 -2.50
C VAL A 95 -10.28 8.98 -1.31
N LYS A 96 -10.33 9.50 -0.08
CA LYS A 96 -10.42 8.67 1.14
C LYS A 96 -11.66 7.78 1.14
N ARG A 97 -12.84 8.32 0.78
CA ARG A 97 -14.09 7.54 0.73
C ARG A 97 -14.02 6.44 -0.34
N GLN A 98 -13.47 6.75 -1.51
CA GLN A 98 -13.27 5.78 -2.59
C GLN A 98 -12.31 4.67 -2.16
N LEU A 99 -11.17 5.01 -1.54
CA LEU A 99 -10.22 4.01 -1.01
C LEU A 99 -10.88 3.09 0.00
N ILE A 100 -11.64 3.63 0.96
CA ILE A 100 -12.35 2.83 1.97
C ILE A 100 -13.34 1.87 1.29
N SER A 101 -14.16 2.38 0.36
CA SER A 101 -15.17 1.56 -0.30
C SER A 101 -14.54 0.45 -1.16
N THR A 102 -13.59 0.80 -2.02
CA THR A 102 -13.00 -0.14 -2.97
C THR A 102 -12.14 -1.19 -2.28
N LEU A 103 -11.28 -0.79 -1.34
CA LEU A 103 -10.48 -1.76 -0.58
C LEU A 103 -11.35 -2.65 0.31
N GLY A 104 -12.40 -2.09 0.92
CA GLY A 104 -13.36 -2.87 1.69
C GLY A 104 -14.04 -3.96 0.87
N SER A 105 -14.44 -3.67 -0.37
CA SER A 105 -15.00 -4.66 -1.30
C SER A 105 -13.98 -5.74 -1.69
N ILE A 106 -12.75 -5.35 -2.05
CA ILE A 106 -11.68 -6.31 -2.39
C ILE A 106 -11.44 -7.28 -1.23
N LEU A 107 -11.35 -6.77 0.01
CA LEU A 107 -11.10 -7.60 1.19
C LEU A 107 -12.30 -8.48 1.54
N HIS A 108 -13.52 -7.99 1.31
CA HIS A 108 -14.72 -8.81 1.46
C HIS A 108 -14.72 -9.98 0.48
N ASP A 109 -14.46 -9.72 -0.80
CA ASP A 109 -14.59 -10.74 -1.84
C ASP A 109 -13.49 -11.80 -1.77
N ASN A 110 -12.28 -11.44 -1.29
CA ASN A 110 -11.16 -12.37 -1.22
C ASN A 110 -10.95 -12.99 0.17
N LEU A 111 -11.28 -12.29 1.25
CA LEU A 111 -11.03 -12.75 2.64
C LEU A 111 -12.31 -12.96 3.46
N SER A 112 -13.50 -12.76 2.87
CA SER A 112 -14.79 -12.82 3.58
C SER A 112 -14.88 -11.89 4.79
N VAL A 113 -14.14 -10.77 4.78
CA VAL A 113 -14.16 -9.79 5.86
C VAL A 113 -15.33 -8.82 5.63
N PRO A 114 -16.28 -8.68 6.57
CA PRO A 114 -17.36 -7.73 6.42
C PRO A 114 -16.84 -6.28 6.30
N PRO A 115 -17.33 -5.45 5.38
CA PRO A 115 -16.89 -4.05 5.25
C PRO A 115 -17.07 -3.22 6.53
N ALA A 116 -18.03 -3.59 7.39
CA ALA A 116 -18.24 -2.97 8.70
C ALA A 116 -17.10 -3.24 9.70
N ARG A 117 -16.25 -4.26 9.44
CA ARG A 117 -15.09 -4.66 10.24
C ARG A 117 -13.77 -4.35 9.53
N PHE A 118 -13.83 -3.45 8.56
CA PHE A 118 -12.68 -2.89 7.87
C PHE A 118 -12.43 -1.45 8.35
N PHE A 119 -11.20 -1.16 8.76
CA PHE A 119 -10.78 0.19 9.13
C PHE A 119 -9.58 0.61 8.28
N LEU A 120 -9.67 1.78 7.64
CA LEU A 120 -8.57 2.38 6.88
C LEU A 120 -8.12 3.69 7.53
N LYS A 121 -6.87 3.69 8.00
CA LYS A 121 -6.14 4.91 8.34
C LYS A 121 -5.47 5.45 7.08
N VAL A 122 -5.69 6.73 6.80
CA VAL A 122 -5.06 7.42 5.67
C VAL A 122 -4.14 8.48 6.24
N PHE A 123 -2.85 8.39 5.92
CA PHE A 123 -1.83 9.34 6.33
C PHE A 123 -1.24 10.02 5.09
N ASP A 124 -1.41 11.35 5.04
CA ASP A 124 -0.81 12.19 4.00
C ASP A 124 0.42 12.90 4.59
N THR A 125 1.61 12.53 4.11
CA THR A 125 2.88 13.08 4.61
C THR A 125 3.07 14.55 4.24
N THR A 126 2.29 15.07 3.28
CA THR A 126 2.41 16.45 2.78
C THR A 126 1.37 17.40 3.37
N ALA A 127 0.39 16.90 4.13
CA ALA A 127 -0.69 17.69 4.72
C ALA A 127 -0.20 18.83 5.64
N HIS A 128 1.06 18.80 6.08
CA HIS A 128 1.69 19.83 6.90
C HIS A 128 2.82 20.62 6.21
N ARG A 129 3.07 20.42 4.90
CA ARG A 129 4.16 21.12 4.20
C ARG A 129 3.72 22.56 3.89
N SER A 130 3.79 23.42 4.90
CA SER A 130 4.00 24.86 4.69
C SER A 130 5.35 24.96 3.99
N TYR A 131 5.34 25.24 2.68
CA TYR A 131 6.56 25.55 1.95
C TYR A 131 7.15 26.82 2.55
N SER A 132 8.05 26.69 3.51
CA SER A 132 8.99 27.76 3.85
C SER A 132 9.91 27.94 2.65
N LYS A 133 9.58 28.90 1.80
CA LYS A 133 10.47 29.40 0.75
C LYS A 133 11.77 29.87 1.43
N LEU A 134 12.89 29.26 1.05
CA LEU A 134 14.23 29.83 1.18
C LEU A 134 14.66 30.27 -0.21
#